data_AF-A0A4P6F752-F1
#
_entry.id   AF-A0A4P6F752-F1
#
_cell.length_a   1.000
_cell.length_b   1.000
_cell.length_c   1.000
_cell.angle_alpha   90.00
_cell.angle_beta   90.00
_cell.angle_gamma   90.00
#
_symmetry.space_group_name_H-M   'P 1'
#
loop_
_entity.id
_entity.type
_entity.pdbx_description
1 polymer ?
#
loop_
_entity_poly.entity_id
_entity_poly.type
_entity_poly.pdbx_seq_one_letter_code
_entity_poly.pdbx_strand_id
1 'polypeptide(L)'
;MSSSHGTAVNPFKQPKAVWAVAFACVISFMGIGLVDPILPALSAQLNATPTQVSLLFTSYLVVTAIAMIGVGWLSSRIGAKWTLVAGLAIIVVFAALAGNSGSIEGIVGFRAGWGLGNAMFIATSLAVIVASASGGFSGAIILYEAALGIGIAVGPLLGGTLGGISWRGPFFGVAALMAIALIATLVLVPKTPLPAKKASLSAPLKALSHKGLLVMSLVAVLYNWGFFTMLGYAPYPMGLDEHHLGLVFFGWGILLAVFSVWGAPRLQARFGTVATLYANLAGLALVLVAIAVGVHHPPVVIVAVIVSGIFIGINNTLTTQAVMMVAPVERPVASSAYGFVRFIGGGLAPFVAGKIAEASNQSVAFLVGALAFALAIPVLAGGAKFVKAAERGTEEADVAAPSLEPVGTAAPVTAPVIVAVGATDDAAAIVDAAAELAQREGAALQVVHVRETEIVEELAVDAEEPDAAAATVSAHLARLARRGVTATGLVLHSVGDHATAGRVLAAHADAVEARAVALGRSPRGHAVQFADGSITAALVHDARRPVLLIVPGEEPQRLGAESMTVLARG
;
A
#
# COMPACT_ATOMS: atom_id res chain seq x y z
N MET A 1 9.05 12.72 35.14
CA MET A 1 7.58 12.71 35.03
C MET A 1 7.23 11.94 33.77
N SER A 2 6.40 10.91 33.94
CA SER A 2 6.05 9.92 32.90
C SER A 2 5.30 10.60 31.75
N SER A 3 5.75 10.39 30.52
CA SER A 3 5.03 10.74 29.31
C SER A 3 3.88 9.76 29.14
N SER A 4 2.64 10.26 29.23
CA SER A 4 1.46 9.47 28.89
C SER A 4 1.55 9.06 27.43
N HIS A 5 1.88 7.80 27.16
CA HIS A 5 1.68 7.18 25.86
C HIS A 5 0.19 7.29 25.51
N GLY A 6 -0.14 8.15 24.55
CA GLY A 6 -1.47 8.18 23.94
C GLY A 6 -1.81 6.77 23.48
N THR A 7 -3.01 6.31 23.82
CA THR A 7 -3.52 4.99 23.45
C THR A 7 -3.35 4.78 21.95
N ALA A 8 -2.47 3.86 21.56
CA ALA A 8 -2.28 3.46 20.18
C ALA A 8 -3.64 3.11 19.56
N VAL A 9 -3.95 3.69 18.39
CA VAL A 9 -5.14 3.37 17.59
C VAL A 9 -5.21 1.85 17.47
N ASN A 10 -6.28 1.24 17.99
CA ASN A 10 -6.41 -0.21 17.98
C ASN A 10 -6.75 -0.66 16.54
N PRO A 11 -5.83 -1.29 15.80
CA PRO A 11 -6.05 -1.66 14.41
C PRO A 11 -7.19 -2.69 14.24
N PHE A 12 -7.65 -3.31 15.33
CA PHE A 12 -8.72 -4.30 15.34
C PHE A 12 -10.13 -3.72 15.57
N LYS A 13 -10.27 -2.41 15.86
CA LYS A 13 -11.58 -1.73 15.92
C LYS A 13 -11.88 -1.03 14.59
N GLN A 14 -12.20 -1.82 13.56
CA GLN A 14 -12.52 -1.32 12.21
C GLN A 14 -13.99 -1.55 11.82
N PRO A 15 -14.56 -0.73 10.91
CA PRO A 15 -15.89 -0.95 10.36
C PRO A 15 -16.03 -2.31 9.66
N LYS A 16 -17.26 -2.84 9.59
CA LYS A 16 -17.54 -4.13 8.94
C LYS A 16 -17.09 -4.16 7.47
N ALA A 17 -17.14 -3.02 6.78
CA ALA A 17 -16.65 -2.87 5.41
C ALA A 17 -15.17 -3.22 5.27
N VAL A 18 -14.34 -2.77 6.21
CA VAL A 18 -12.90 -3.02 6.22
C VAL A 18 -12.62 -4.51 6.39
N TRP A 19 -13.31 -5.16 7.32
CA TRP A 19 -13.18 -6.61 7.53
C TRP A 19 -13.63 -7.42 6.32
N ALA A 20 -14.67 -6.97 5.61
CA ALA A 20 -15.11 -7.61 4.37
C ALA A 20 -14.03 -7.58 3.29
N VAL A 21 -13.38 -6.43 3.09
CA VAL A 21 -12.32 -6.30 2.09
C VAL A 21 -11.02 -6.96 2.55
N ALA A 22 -10.67 -6.88 3.84
CA ALA A 22 -9.51 -7.58 4.39
C ALA A 22 -9.66 -9.11 4.25
N PHE A 23 -10.85 -9.64 4.52
CA PHE A 23 -11.18 -11.04 4.24
C PHE A 23 -10.99 -11.35 2.76
N ALA A 24 -11.53 -10.53 1.86
CA ALA A 24 -11.33 -10.70 0.42
C ALA A 24 -9.84 -10.69 0.03
N CYS A 25 -9.02 -9.83 0.66
CA CYS A 25 -7.58 -9.77 0.44
C CYS A 25 -6.89 -11.08 0.83
N VAL A 26 -7.20 -11.62 2.03
CA VAL A 26 -6.65 -12.91 2.48
C VAL A 26 -6.91 -13.98 1.44
N ILE A 27 -8.16 -14.10 0.96
CA ILE A 27 -8.53 -15.14 -0.01
C ILE A 27 -7.88 -14.90 -1.38
N SER A 28 -7.75 -13.64 -1.83
CA SER A 28 -7.13 -13.31 -3.11
C SER A 28 -5.65 -13.64 -3.15
N PHE A 29 -4.92 -13.30 -2.09
CA PHE A 29 -3.49 -13.59 -1.99
C PHE A 29 -3.22 -15.07 -1.76
N MET A 30 -4.11 -15.76 -1.03
CA MET A 30 -4.09 -17.22 -0.92
C MET A 30 -4.19 -17.91 -2.28
N GLY A 31 -5.00 -17.41 -3.21
CA GLY A 31 -5.23 -18.02 -4.52
C GLY A 31 -3.97 -18.22 -5.38
N ILE A 32 -2.87 -17.50 -5.08
CA ILE A 32 -1.59 -17.68 -5.76
C ILE A 32 -0.89 -18.96 -5.29
N GLY A 33 -0.81 -19.20 -3.98
CA GLY A 33 -0.08 -20.34 -3.39
C GLY A 33 -0.94 -21.58 -3.13
N LEU A 34 -2.26 -21.46 -3.23
CA LEU A 34 -3.20 -22.55 -2.97
C LEU A 34 -3.16 -23.68 -4.03
N VAL A 35 -2.59 -23.41 -5.20
CA VAL A 35 -2.41 -24.43 -6.27
C VAL A 35 -1.06 -25.16 -6.18
N ASP A 36 -0.09 -24.65 -5.43
CA ASP A 36 1.27 -25.19 -5.39
C ASP A 36 1.33 -26.65 -4.90
N PRO A 37 0.61 -27.02 -3.82
CA PRO A 37 0.65 -28.39 -3.30
C PRO A 37 -0.02 -29.41 -4.21
N ILE A 38 -0.89 -28.98 -5.14
CA ILE A 38 -1.65 -29.88 -6.01
C ILE A 38 -1.05 -30.03 -7.42
N LEU A 39 0.07 -29.35 -7.73
CA LEU A 39 0.69 -29.45 -9.06
C LEU A 39 1.06 -30.90 -9.43
N PRO A 40 1.70 -31.69 -8.53
CA PRO A 40 1.99 -33.10 -8.86
C PRO A 40 0.72 -33.93 -9.08
N ALA A 41 -0.34 -33.66 -8.31
CA ALA A 41 -1.63 -34.33 -8.43
C ALA A 41 -2.30 -34.04 -9.79
N LEU A 42 -2.30 -32.78 -10.22
CA LEU A 42 -2.80 -32.35 -11.53
C LEU A 42 -2.03 -33.01 -12.67
N SER A 43 -0.69 -33.02 -12.57
CA SER A 43 0.21 -33.67 -13.53
C SER A 43 -0.14 -35.16 -13.71
N ALA A 44 -0.24 -35.88 -12.60
CA ALA A 44 -0.53 -37.31 -12.59
C ALA A 44 -1.96 -37.65 -13.06
N GLN A 45 -2.98 -36.95 -12.55
CA GLN A 45 -4.38 -37.30 -12.81
C GLN A 45 -4.90 -36.83 -14.17
N LEU A 46 -4.32 -35.76 -14.74
CA LEU A 46 -4.69 -35.25 -16.07
C LEU A 46 -3.71 -35.68 -17.16
N ASN A 47 -2.73 -36.53 -16.84
CA ASN A 47 -1.66 -36.96 -17.75
C ASN A 47 -0.96 -35.77 -18.44
N ALA A 48 -0.71 -34.70 -17.68
CA ALA A 48 -0.10 -33.47 -18.15
C ALA A 48 1.38 -33.43 -17.75
N THR A 49 2.25 -32.90 -18.60
CA THR A 49 3.66 -32.69 -18.20
C THR A 49 3.76 -31.59 -17.14
N PRO A 50 4.80 -31.59 -16.29
CA PRO A 50 5.06 -30.49 -15.36
C PRO A 50 5.04 -29.10 -16.03
N THR A 51 5.48 -29.02 -17.29
CA THR A 51 5.47 -27.78 -18.07
C THR A 51 4.06 -27.36 -18.49
N GLN A 52 3.18 -28.32 -18.81
CA GLN A 52 1.77 -28.00 -19.07
C GLN A 52 1.08 -27.52 -17.79
N VAL A 53 1.39 -28.14 -16.64
CA VAL A 53 0.84 -27.72 -15.34
C VAL A 53 1.39 -26.35 -14.92
N SER A 54 2.65 -26.03 -15.22
CA SER A 54 3.22 -24.72 -14.88
C SER A 54 2.57 -23.54 -15.63
N LEU A 55 1.88 -23.82 -16.75
CA LEU A 55 1.05 -22.82 -17.46
C LEU A 55 -0.11 -22.29 -16.59
N LEU A 56 -0.50 -22.95 -15.49
CA LEU A 56 -1.47 -22.43 -14.54
C LEU A 56 -0.97 -21.13 -13.86
N PHE A 57 0.34 -20.99 -13.67
CA PHE A 57 0.95 -19.74 -13.21
C PHE A 57 1.10 -18.75 -14.36
N THR A 58 1.58 -19.23 -15.51
CA THR A 58 1.81 -18.37 -16.68
C THR A 58 0.54 -17.67 -17.14
N SER A 59 -0.52 -18.42 -17.40
CA SER A 59 -1.83 -17.88 -17.81
C SER A 59 -2.36 -16.85 -16.81
N TYR A 60 -2.35 -17.19 -15.52
CA TYR A 60 -2.83 -16.32 -14.46
C TYR A 60 -2.02 -15.04 -14.32
N LEU A 61 -0.69 -15.13 -14.19
CA LEU A 61 0.18 -13.99 -13.91
C LEU A 61 0.37 -13.09 -15.13
N VAL A 62 0.50 -13.65 -16.34
CA VAL A 62 0.65 -12.85 -17.57
C VAL A 62 -0.64 -12.07 -17.85
N VAL A 63 -1.82 -12.70 -17.71
CA VAL A 63 -3.08 -11.98 -17.88
C VAL A 63 -3.28 -10.96 -16.76
N THR A 64 -2.91 -11.29 -15.52
CA THR A 64 -2.91 -10.30 -14.42
C THR A 64 -2.04 -9.10 -14.79
N ALA A 65 -0.83 -9.33 -15.28
CA ALA A 65 0.12 -8.28 -15.66
C ALA A 65 -0.47 -7.34 -16.73
N ILE A 66 -0.94 -7.91 -17.84
CA ILE A 66 -1.49 -7.15 -18.96
C ILE A 66 -2.74 -6.37 -18.51
N ALA A 67 -3.62 -7.01 -17.74
CA ALA A 67 -4.83 -6.37 -17.23
C ALA A 67 -4.53 -5.19 -16.31
N MET A 68 -3.48 -5.26 -15.48
CA MET A 68 -3.12 -4.17 -14.55
C MET A 68 -2.87 -2.83 -15.24
N ILE A 69 -2.47 -2.80 -16.52
CA ILE A 69 -2.33 -1.56 -17.31
C ILE A 69 -3.71 -0.89 -17.50
N GLY A 70 -4.73 -1.71 -17.75
CA GLY A 70 -6.10 -1.27 -18.04
C GLY A 70 -6.97 -0.99 -16.82
N VAL A 71 -6.66 -1.62 -15.68
CA VAL A 71 -7.52 -1.56 -14.50
C VAL A 71 -7.60 -0.14 -13.91
N GLY A 72 -6.53 0.63 -13.89
CA GLY A 72 -6.58 2.02 -13.40
C GLY A 72 -7.52 2.89 -14.23
N TRP A 73 -7.48 2.74 -15.57
CA TRP A 73 -8.39 3.41 -16.49
C TRP A 73 -9.85 3.01 -16.25
N LEU A 74 -10.11 1.72 -16.02
CA LEU A 74 -11.45 1.20 -15.75
C LEU A 74 -11.97 1.71 -14.39
N SER A 75 -11.15 1.56 -13.33
CA SER A 75 -11.47 1.97 -11.97
C SER A 75 -11.78 3.45 -11.86
N SER A 76 -11.04 4.31 -12.57
CA SER A 76 -11.32 5.75 -12.60
C SER A 76 -12.68 6.12 -13.23
N ARG A 77 -13.36 5.20 -13.94
CA ARG A 77 -14.65 5.44 -14.61
C ARG A 77 -15.82 4.81 -13.89
N ILE A 78 -15.68 3.57 -13.43
CA ILE A 78 -16.77 2.83 -12.77
C ILE A 78 -16.66 2.87 -11.24
N GLY A 79 -15.53 3.36 -10.71
CA GLY A 79 -15.23 3.44 -9.28
C GLY A 79 -14.55 2.20 -8.73
N ALA A 80 -13.83 2.40 -7.61
CA ALA A 80 -13.05 1.35 -6.96
C ALA A 80 -13.94 0.18 -6.47
N LYS A 81 -15.08 0.47 -5.81
CA LYS A 81 -16.03 -0.57 -5.35
C LYS A 81 -16.50 -1.48 -6.48
N TRP A 82 -16.96 -0.92 -7.60
CA TRP A 82 -17.53 -1.72 -8.68
C TRP A 82 -16.46 -2.49 -9.46
N THR A 83 -15.26 -1.94 -9.57
CA THR A 83 -14.12 -2.66 -10.12
C THR A 83 -13.73 -3.85 -9.23
N LEU A 84 -13.69 -3.66 -7.91
CA LEU A 84 -13.46 -4.72 -6.92
C LEU A 84 -14.52 -5.83 -7.03
N VAL A 85 -15.80 -5.46 -7.06
CA VAL A 85 -16.94 -6.39 -7.19
C VAL A 85 -16.88 -7.16 -8.51
N ALA A 86 -16.60 -6.50 -9.63
CA ALA A 86 -16.46 -7.17 -10.92
C ALA A 86 -15.26 -8.15 -10.91
N GLY A 87 -14.14 -7.75 -10.31
CA GLY A 87 -12.99 -8.63 -10.09
C GLY A 87 -13.35 -9.88 -9.30
N LEU A 88 -14.02 -9.72 -8.15
CA LEU A 88 -14.49 -10.84 -7.31
C LEU A 88 -15.45 -11.77 -8.06
N ALA A 89 -16.41 -11.22 -8.80
CA ALA A 89 -17.35 -12.02 -9.58
C ALA A 89 -16.64 -12.86 -10.66
N ILE A 90 -15.69 -12.26 -11.38
CA ILE A 90 -14.86 -12.97 -12.36
C ILE A 90 -14.07 -14.09 -11.67
N ILE A 91 -13.43 -13.81 -10.53
CA ILE A 91 -12.68 -14.83 -9.77
C ILE A 91 -13.57 -16.02 -9.40
N VAL A 92 -14.76 -15.77 -8.84
CA VAL A 92 -15.70 -16.83 -8.43
C VAL A 92 -16.08 -17.73 -9.60
N VAL A 93 -16.49 -17.12 -10.72
CA VAL A 93 -16.92 -17.86 -11.92
C VAL A 93 -15.77 -18.69 -12.48
N PHE A 94 -14.60 -18.08 -12.69
CA PHE A 94 -13.47 -18.78 -13.30
C PHE A 94 -12.83 -19.82 -12.37
N ALA A 95 -12.82 -19.60 -11.05
CA ALA A 95 -12.38 -20.62 -10.10
C ALA A 95 -13.30 -21.84 -10.09
N ALA A 96 -14.63 -21.64 -10.12
CA ALA A 96 -15.59 -22.74 -10.21
C ALA A 96 -15.46 -23.51 -11.53
N LEU A 97 -15.28 -22.80 -12.65
CA LEU A 97 -15.04 -23.42 -13.96
C LEU A 97 -13.73 -24.21 -14.00
N ALA A 98 -12.66 -23.70 -13.40
CA ALA A 98 -11.38 -24.40 -13.27
C ALA A 98 -11.54 -25.70 -12.46
N GLY A 99 -12.23 -25.66 -11.32
CA GLY A 99 -12.53 -26.84 -10.52
C GLY A 99 -13.42 -27.85 -11.24
N ASN A 100 -14.26 -27.41 -12.18
CA ASN A 100 -15.10 -28.29 -12.99
C ASN A 100 -14.39 -28.84 -14.25
N SER A 101 -13.24 -28.29 -14.65
CA SER A 101 -12.57 -28.64 -15.91
C SER A 101 -12.04 -30.08 -15.94
N GLY A 102 -12.26 -30.80 -17.05
CA GLY A 102 -11.75 -32.15 -17.27
C GLY A 102 -10.37 -32.22 -17.93
N SER A 103 -9.77 -31.08 -18.28
CA SER A 103 -8.51 -31.00 -19.04
C SER A 103 -7.58 -29.91 -18.51
N ILE A 104 -6.27 -30.09 -18.69
CA ILE A 104 -5.27 -29.13 -18.24
C ILE A 104 -5.38 -27.81 -19.03
N GLU A 105 -5.66 -27.88 -20.33
CA GLU A 105 -5.84 -26.72 -21.21
C GLU A 105 -7.05 -25.89 -20.77
N GLY A 106 -8.15 -26.55 -20.38
CA GLY A 106 -9.32 -25.88 -19.82
C GLY A 106 -8.98 -25.15 -18.53
N ILE A 107 -8.23 -25.80 -17.61
CA ILE A 107 -7.81 -25.17 -16.35
C ILE A 107 -6.92 -23.96 -16.62
N VAL A 108 -5.96 -24.06 -17.56
CA VAL A 108 -5.10 -22.95 -17.97
C VAL A 108 -5.93 -21.78 -18.53
N GLY A 109 -6.91 -22.05 -19.38
CA GLY A 109 -7.83 -21.03 -19.90
C GLY A 109 -8.65 -20.35 -18.80
N PHE A 110 -9.15 -21.13 -17.83
CA PHE A 110 -9.91 -20.55 -16.71
C PHE A 110 -9.02 -19.78 -15.72
N ARG A 111 -7.76 -20.21 -15.54
CA ARG A 111 -6.74 -19.47 -14.77
C ARG A 111 -6.40 -18.12 -15.40
N ALA A 112 -6.42 -18.00 -16.72
CA ALA A 112 -6.30 -16.71 -17.41
C ALA A 112 -7.44 -15.75 -17.01
N GLY A 113 -8.69 -16.22 -17.07
CA GLY A 113 -9.86 -15.42 -16.66
C GLY A 113 -9.85 -15.06 -15.17
N TRP A 114 -9.39 -15.98 -14.32
CA TRP A 114 -9.14 -15.69 -12.90
C TRP A 114 -8.10 -14.58 -12.75
N GLY A 115 -6.98 -14.62 -13.48
CA GLY A 115 -5.95 -13.57 -13.47
C GLY A 115 -6.50 -12.18 -13.80
N LEU A 116 -7.43 -12.08 -14.76
CA LEU A 116 -8.12 -10.82 -15.07
C LEU A 116 -8.89 -10.28 -13.86
N GLY A 117 -9.68 -11.14 -13.20
CA GLY A 117 -10.42 -10.77 -11.99
C GLY A 117 -9.49 -10.35 -10.84
N ASN A 118 -8.36 -11.05 -10.69
CA ASN A 118 -7.37 -10.74 -9.67
C ASN A 118 -6.65 -9.40 -9.92
N ALA A 119 -6.39 -9.02 -11.18
CA ALA A 119 -5.86 -7.69 -11.50
C ALA A 119 -6.82 -6.57 -11.08
N MET A 120 -8.11 -6.74 -11.35
CA MET A 120 -9.16 -5.81 -10.93
C MET A 120 -9.25 -5.70 -9.41
N PHE A 121 -9.14 -6.84 -8.72
CA PHE A 121 -9.15 -6.92 -7.27
C PHE A 121 -7.95 -6.18 -6.65
N ILE A 122 -6.72 -6.59 -6.97
CA ILE A 122 -5.49 -6.08 -6.34
C ILE A 122 -5.37 -4.57 -6.50
N ALA A 123 -5.70 -4.04 -7.68
CA ALA A 123 -5.54 -2.62 -7.96
C ALA A 123 -6.56 -1.73 -7.22
N THR A 124 -7.64 -2.31 -6.67
CA THR A 124 -8.72 -1.54 -6.04
C THR A 124 -8.95 -1.90 -4.58
N SER A 125 -8.48 -3.05 -4.10
CA SER A 125 -8.67 -3.52 -2.73
C SER A 125 -8.07 -2.57 -1.68
N LEU A 126 -6.86 -2.04 -1.91
CA LEU A 126 -6.22 -1.11 -0.97
C LEU A 126 -7.00 0.21 -0.88
N ALA A 127 -7.33 0.81 -2.02
CA ALA A 127 -8.12 2.05 -2.09
C ALA A 127 -9.49 1.91 -1.38
N VAL A 128 -10.15 0.75 -1.53
CA VAL A 128 -11.43 0.50 -0.86
C VAL A 128 -11.24 0.27 0.65
N ILE A 129 -10.18 -0.43 1.08
CA ILE A 129 -9.84 -0.59 2.50
C ILE A 129 -9.57 0.76 3.15
N VAL A 130 -8.73 1.59 2.52
CA VAL A 130 -8.38 2.92 3.01
C VAL A 130 -9.61 3.81 3.10
N ALA A 131 -10.43 3.86 2.05
CA ALA A 131 -11.67 4.65 2.05
C ALA A 131 -12.71 4.18 3.08
N SER A 132 -12.59 2.95 3.59
CA SER A 132 -13.54 2.37 4.55
C SER A 132 -13.02 2.36 5.99
N ALA A 133 -11.74 2.65 6.23
CA ALA A 133 -11.09 2.49 7.52
C ALA A 133 -11.34 3.67 8.47
N SER A 134 -11.55 3.36 9.75
CA SER A 134 -11.74 4.38 10.80
C SER A 134 -10.44 4.75 11.52
N GLY A 135 -9.40 3.93 11.41
CA GLY A 135 -8.08 4.15 12.03
C GLY A 135 -7.11 4.98 11.19
N GLY A 136 -7.63 5.72 10.20
CA GLY A 136 -6.83 6.42 9.21
C GLY A 136 -6.02 5.49 8.29
N PHE A 137 -5.21 6.10 7.43
CA PHE A 137 -4.43 5.42 6.39
C PHE A 137 -3.45 4.36 6.94
N SER A 138 -2.79 4.65 8.06
CA SER A 138 -1.80 3.74 8.68
C SER A 138 -2.45 2.44 9.17
N GLY A 139 -3.60 2.53 9.84
CA GLY A 139 -4.34 1.34 10.30
C GLY A 139 -4.86 0.47 9.15
N ALA A 140 -5.29 1.11 8.05
CA ALA A 140 -5.71 0.42 6.83
C ALA A 140 -4.57 -0.37 6.17
N ILE A 141 -3.38 0.22 6.04
CA ILE A 141 -2.20 -0.46 5.48
C ILE A 141 -1.81 -1.66 6.35
N ILE A 142 -1.72 -1.47 7.67
CA ILE A 142 -1.35 -2.55 8.58
C ILE A 142 -2.29 -3.75 8.40
N LEU A 143 -3.60 -3.50 8.30
CA LEU A 143 -4.57 -4.55 8.09
C LEU A 143 -4.45 -5.20 6.70
N TYR A 144 -4.20 -4.40 5.67
CA TYR A 144 -3.98 -4.90 4.31
C TYR A 144 -2.74 -5.81 4.22
N GLU A 145 -1.62 -5.37 4.77
CA GLU A 145 -0.37 -6.14 4.82
C GLU A 145 -0.51 -7.38 5.70
N ALA A 146 -1.24 -7.29 6.82
CA ALA A 146 -1.57 -8.45 7.63
C ALA A 146 -2.43 -9.46 6.85
N ALA A 147 -3.45 -8.99 6.12
CA ALA A 147 -4.28 -9.83 5.27
C ALA A 147 -3.47 -10.50 4.15
N LEU A 148 -2.55 -9.76 3.53
CA LEU A 148 -1.61 -10.28 2.54
C LEU A 148 -0.72 -11.37 3.13
N GLY A 149 -0.08 -11.10 4.27
CA GLY A 149 0.80 -12.06 4.95
C GLY A 149 0.06 -13.34 5.37
N ILE A 150 -1.14 -13.20 5.94
CA ILE A 150 -2.00 -14.34 6.30
C ILE A 150 -2.39 -15.12 5.06
N GLY A 151 -2.82 -14.45 3.98
CA GLY A 151 -3.22 -15.10 2.73
C GLY A 151 -2.09 -15.94 2.11
N ILE A 152 -0.89 -15.36 2.02
CA ILE A 152 0.29 -16.06 1.47
C ILE A 152 0.68 -17.27 2.34
N ALA A 153 0.62 -17.13 3.68
CA ALA A 153 0.98 -18.23 4.58
C ALA A 153 -0.06 -19.35 4.59
N VAL A 154 -1.33 -19.01 4.78
CA VAL A 154 -2.42 -19.99 4.94
C VAL A 154 -2.80 -20.66 3.62
N GLY A 155 -2.55 -20.01 2.48
CA GLY A 155 -2.99 -20.49 1.19
C GLY A 155 -2.51 -21.89 0.82
N PRO A 156 -1.21 -22.18 0.89
CA PRO A 156 -0.70 -23.53 0.65
C PRO A 156 -1.20 -24.56 1.67
N LEU A 157 -1.43 -24.19 2.93
CA LEU A 157 -1.99 -25.11 3.93
C LEU A 157 -3.41 -25.53 3.54
N LEU A 158 -4.26 -24.57 3.17
CA LEU A 158 -5.62 -24.85 2.69
C LEU A 158 -5.61 -25.56 1.34
N GLY A 159 -4.68 -25.21 0.45
CA GLY A 159 -4.47 -25.89 -0.83
C GLY A 159 -4.09 -27.36 -0.67
N GLY A 160 -3.16 -27.67 0.22
CA GLY A 160 -2.74 -29.05 0.50
C GLY A 160 -3.83 -29.87 1.19
N THR A 161 -4.52 -29.29 2.18
CA THR A 161 -5.61 -29.98 2.90
C THR A 161 -6.80 -30.27 2.01
N LEU A 162 -7.27 -29.30 1.21
CA LEU A 162 -8.33 -29.51 0.24
C LEU A 162 -7.87 -30.41 -0.91
N GLY A 163 -6.62 -30.26 -1.35
CA GLY A 163 -5.97 -31.05 -2.38
C GLY A 163 -5.89 -32.54 -2.05
N GLY A 164 -5.63 -32.88 -0.79
CA GLY A 164 -5.62 -34.25 -0.30
C GLY A 164 -7.00 -34.93 -0.32
N ILE A 165 -8.09 -34.18 -0.36
CA ILE A 165 -9.44 -34.71 -0.62
C ILE A 165 -9.64 -34.88 -2.13
N SER A 166 -9.34 -33.81 -2.88
CA SER A 166 -9.34 -33.80 -4.34
C SER A 166 -8.56 -32.58 -4.81
N TRP A 167 -7.74 -32.72 -5.87
CA TRP A 167 -7.08 -31.56 -6.50
C TRP A 167 -8.06 -30.48 -6.98
N ARG A 168 -9.35 -30.82 -7.14
CA ARG A 168 -10.43 -29.87 -7.47
C ARG A 168 -10.84 -29.02 -6.27
N GLY A 169 -10.67 -29.54 -5.06
CA GLY A 169 -11.07 -28.93 -3.80
C GLY A 169 -10.57 -27.50 -3.62
N PRO A 170 -9.27 -27.21 -3.84
CA PRO A 170 -8.74 -25.86 -3.76
C PRO A 170 -9.48 -24.84 -4.66
N PHE A 171 -9.81 -25.21 -5.91
CA PHE A 171 -10.54 -24.34 -6.83
C PHE A 171 -11.95 -24.00 -6.33
N PHE A 172 -12.70 -25.01 -5.89
CA PHE A 172 -14.05 -24.79 -5.32
C PHE A 172 -14.00 -24.06 -3.97
N GLY A 173 -12.98 -24.31 -3.15
CA GLY A 173 -12.74 -23.62 -1.90
C GLY A 173 -12.55 -22.12 -2.12
N VAL A 174 -11.71 -21.73 -3.08
CA VAL A 174 -11.56 -20.32 -3.46
C VAL A 174 -12.87 -19.75 -4.00
N ALA A 175 -13.56 -20.46 -4.90
CA ALA A 175 -14.83 -19.99 -5.45
C ALA A 175 -15.86 -19.69 -4.34
N ALA A 176 -16.00 -20.58 -3.36
CA ALA A 176 -16.90 -20.40 -2.23
C ALA A 176 -16.51 -19.23 -1.33
N LEU A 177 -15.23 -19.16 -0.92
CA LEU A 177 -14.75 -18.09 -0.05
C LEU A 177 -14.80 -16.71 -0.75
N MET A 178 -14.53 -16.66 -2.05
CA MET A 178 -14.67 -15.44 -2.85
C MET A 178 -16.13 -15.06 -3.10
N ALA A 179 -17.05 -16.02 -3.18
CA ALA A 179 -18.48 -15.72 -3.26
C ALA A 179 -18.97 -15.07 -1.97
N ILE A 180 -18.50 -15.56 -0.81
CA ILE A 180 -18.76 -14.92 0.49
C ILE A 180 -18.19 -13.50 0.51
N ALA A 181 -16.94 -13.32 0.08
CA ALA A 181 -16.30 -12.01 -0.01
C ALA A 181 -17.03 -11.05 -0.97
N LEU A 182 -17.53 -11.55 -2.10
CA LEU A 182 -18.33 -10.81 -3.07
C LEU A 182 -19.63 -10.31 -2.45
N ILE A 183 -20.39 -11.20 -1.78
CA ILE A 183 -21.63 -10.83 -1.10
C ILE A 183 -21.36 -9.81 0.02
N ALA A 184 -20.33 -10.06 0.84
CA ALA A 184 -19.92 -9.15 1.90
C ALA A 184 -19.53 -7.77 1.35
N THR A 185 -18.78 -7.71 0.24
CA THR A 185 -18.39 -6.46 -0.42
C THR A 185 -19.60 -5.72 -1.00
N LEU A 186 -20.54 -6.43 -1.60
CA LEU A 186 -21.76 -5.83 -2.14
C LEU A 186 -22.60 -5.15 -1.04
N VAL A 187 -22.78 -5.84 0.09
CA VAL A 187 -23.66 -5.43 1.19
C VAL A 187 -23.01 -4.42 2.14
N LEU A 188 -21.73 -4.61 2.48
CA LEU A 188 -21.08 -3.88 3.58
C LEU A 188 -20.24 -2.68 3.11
N VAL A 189 -19.72 -2.69 1.89
CA VAL A 189 -18.82 -1.62 1.40
C VAL A 189 -19.64 -0.48 0.79
N PRO A 190 -19.53 0.76 1.26
CA PRO A 190 -20.23 1.90 0.67
C PRO A 190 -19.68 2.25 -0.71
N LYS A 191 -20.45 3.00 -1.52
CA LYS A 191 -19.94 3.51 -2.80
C LYS A 191 -18.85 4.56 -2.53
N THR A 192 -17.68 4.37 -3.12
CA THR A 192 -16.58 5.34 -3.08
C THR A 192 -16.77 6.42 -4.16
N PRO A 193 -16.47 7.70 -3.88
CA PRO A 193 -16.44 8.74 -4.89
C PRO A 193 -15.51 8.39 -6.06
N LEU A 194 -15.83 8.90 -7.25
CA LEU A 194 -14.94 8.78 -8.40
C LEU A 194 -13.76 9.75 -8.25
N PRO A 195 -12.54 9.37 -8.68
CA PRO A 195 -11.41 10.27 -8.67
C PRO A 195 -11.66 11.47 -9.60
N ALA A 196 -11.22 12.67 -9.19
CA ALA A 196 -11.40 13.91 -9.95
C ALA A 196 -10.70 13.85 -11.32
N LYS A 197 -9.57 13.15 -11.41
CA LYS A 197 -8.80 12.96 -12.64
C LYS A 197 -8.94 11.53 -13.14
N LYS A 198 -9.26 11.37 -14.42
CA LYS A 198 -9.36 10.06 -15.07
C LYS A 198 -7.96 9.53 -15.38
N ALA A 199 -7.71 8.27 -15.06
CA ALA A 199 -6.44 7.62 -15.36
C ALA A 199 -6.30 7.35 -16.87
N SER A 200 -5.08 7.48 -17.37
CA SER A 200 -4.72 7.16 -18.75
C SER A 200 -4.21 5.71 -18.88
N LEU A 201 -4.60 5.01 -19.95
CA LEU A 201 -4.11 3.67 -20.28
C LEU A 201 -2.60 3.65 -20.56
N SER A 202 -2.05 4.74 -21.08
CA SER A 202 -0.63 4.81 -21.44
C SER A 202 0.27 5.23 -20.28
N ALA A 203 -0.29 5.71 -19.17
CA ALA A 203 0.48 6.24 -18.05
C ALA A 203 1.45 5.21 -17.43
N PRO A 204 1.05 3.96 -17.15
CA PRO A 204 1.98 2.96 -16.60
C PRO A 204 3.15 2.66 -17.55
N LEU A 205 2.87 2.52 -18.84
CA LEU A 205 3.91 2.25 -19.85
C LEU A 205 4.85 3.45 -20.02
N LYS A 206 4.33 4.68 -19.99
CA LYS A 206 5.14 5.90 -20.05
C LYS A 206 5.98 6.07 -18.79
N ALA A 207 5.49 5.67 -17.63
CA ALA A 207 6.23 5.72 -16.37
C ALA A 207 7.51 4.88 -16.42
N LEU A 208 7.53 3.76 -17.16
CA LEU A 208 8.73 2.95 -17.36
C LEU A 208 9.84 3.66 -18.15
N SER A 209 9.60 4.85 -18.73
CA SER A 209 10.65 5.68 -19.30
C SER A 209 11.57 6.31 -18.24
N HIS A 210 11.11 6.40 -16.98
CA HIS A 210 11.91 6.95 -15.89
C HIS A 210 12.96 5.93 -15.43
N LYS A 211 14.23 6.33 -15.48
CA LYS A 211 15.37 5.42 -15.25
C LYS A 211 15.32 4.69 -13.90
N GLY A 212 14.97 5.39 -12.81
CA GLY A 212 14.86 4.78 -11.48
C GLY A 212 13.80 3.67 -11.44
N LEU A 213 12.60 3.98 -11.92
CA LEU A 213 11.49 3.03 -11.98
C LEU A 213 11.78 1.85 -12.93
N LEU A 214 12.38 2.11 -14.10
CA LEU A 214 12.76 1.06 -15.06
C LEU A 214 13.74 0.08 -14.43
N VAL A 215 14.84 0.58 -13.85
CA VAL A 215 15.88 -0.27 -13.27
C VAL A 215 15.31 -1.11 -12.12
N MET A 216 14.52 -0.51 -11.23
CA MET A 216 13.89 -1.27 -10.15
C MET A 216 12.85 -2.28 -10.65
N SER A 217 12.14 -1.98 -11.74
CA SER A 217 11.24 -2.94 -12.39
C SER A 217 12.00 -4.10 -13.03
N LEU A 218 13.19 -3.86 -13.59
CA LEU A 218 14.06 -4.92 -14.12
C LEU A 218 14.60 -5.82 -13.00
N VAL A 219 15.01 -5.25 -11.86
CA VAL A 219 15.36 -6.03 -10.65
C VAL A 219 14.18 -6.92 -10.26
N ALA A 220 12.96 -6.37 -10.28
CA ALA A 220 11.75 -7.09 -9.91
C ALA A 220 11.42 -8.26 -10.84
N VAL A 221 11.62 -8.09 -12.15
CA VAL A 221 11.47 -9.18 -13.13
C VAL A 221 12.46 -10.30 -12.86
N LEU A 222 13.74 -9.97 -12.68
CA LEU A 222 14.78 -10.97 -12.44
C LEU A 222 14.55 -11.72 -11.13
N TYR A 223 14.15 -10.98 -10.08
CA TYR A 223 13.73 -11.58 -8.83
C TYR A 223 12.49 -12.48 -8.99
N ASN A 224 11.44 -12.02 -9.66
CA ASN A 224 10.23 -12.85 -9.84
C ASN A 224 10.50 -14.06 -10.71
N TRP A 225 11.45 -13.97 -11.64
CA TRP A 225 11.86 -15.09 -12.46
C TRP A 225 12.43 -16.22 -11.60
N GLY A 226 13.41 -15.92 -10.74
CA GLY A 226 13.97 -16.90 -9.81
C GLY A 226 12.93 -17.45 -8.83
N PHE A 227 12.11 -16.55 -8.27
CA PHE A 227 11.06 -16.92 -7.32
C PHE A 227 10.02 -17.89 -7.91
N PHE A 228 9.43 -17.56 -9.05
CA PHE A 228 8.40 -18.41 -9.65
C PHE A 228 8.97 -19.66 -10.32
N THR A 229 10.23 -19.65 -10.75
CA THR A 229 10.95 -20.88 -11.13
C THR A 229 10.97 -21.86 -9.96
N MET A 230 11.37 -21.39 -8.77
CA MET A 230 11.36 -22.21 -7.56
C MET A 230 9.94 -22.65 -7.20
N LEU A 231 8.98 -21.73 -7.15
CA LEU A 231 7.60 -22.02 -6.75
C LEU A 231 6.94 -23.07 -7.63
N GLY A 232 7.10 -22.96 -8.96
CA GLY A 232 6.47 -23.86 -9.91
C GLY A 232 7.10 -25.24 -10.03
N TYR A 233 8.39 -25.41 -9.64
CA TYR A 233 9.14 -26.66 -9.86
C TYR A 233 9.62 -27.35 -8.59
N ALA A 234 9.75 -26.64 -7.47
CA ALA A 234 10.21 -27.26 -6.22
C ALA A 234 9.32 -28.39 -5.68
N PRO A 235 7.98 -28.44 -5.90
CA PRO A 235 7.16 -29.55 -5.40
C PRO A 235 7.55 -30.93 -5.95
N TYR A 236 7.95 -31.02 -7.23
CA TYR A 236 8.22 -32.30 -7.90
C TYR A 236 9.36 -33.12 -7.26
N PRO A 237 10.55 -32.55 -6.98
CA PRO A 237 11.64 -33.30 -6.35
C PRO A 237 11.39 -33.63 -4.86
N MET A 238 10.38 -33.06 -4.21
CA MET A 238 10.09 -33.36 -2.80
C MET A 238 9.46 -34.73 -2.60
N GLY A 239 8.74 -35.27 -3.60
CA GLY A 239 8.10 -36.59 -3.51
C GLY A 239 7.06 -36.70 -2.39
N LEU A 240 6.46 -35.58 -2.00
CA LEU A 240 5.46 -35.46 -0.95
C LEU A 240 4.05 -35.46 -1.54
N ASP A 241 3.07 -35.94 -0.78
CA ASP A 241 1.66 -35.74 -1.10
C ASP A 241 1.22 -34.28 -0.90
N GLU A 242 0.00 -33.96 -1.33
CA GLU A 242 -0.56 -32.61 -1.33
C GLU A 242 -0.59 -31.99 0.07
N HIS A 243 -0.92 -32.79 1.10
CA HIS A 243 -0.99 -32.30 2.47
C HIS A 243 0.39 -31.91 3.00
N HIS A 244 1.39 -32.77 2.81
CA HIS A 244 2.76 -32.51 3.24
C HIS A 244 3.40 -31.36 2.44
N LEU A 245 3.14 -31.25 1.14
CA LEU A 245 3.54 -30.08 0.34
C LEU A 245 2.91 -28.79 0.91
N GLY A 246 1.63 -28.83 1.27
CA GLY A 246 0.95 -27.73 1.92
C GLY A 246 1.63 -27.27 3.21
N LEU A 247 2.12 -28.20 4.04
CA LEU A 247 2.86 -27.90 5.26
C LEU A 247 4.24 -27.26 4.98
N VAL A 248 4.96 -27.73 3.95
CA VAL A 248 6.25 -27.15 3.55
C VAL A 248 6.07 -25.68 3.14
N PHE A 249 5.09 -25.42 2.27
CA PHE A 249 4.80 -24.05 1.84
C PHE A 249 4.17 -23.20 2.96
N PHE A 250 3.45 -23.78 3.91
CA PHE A 250 3.02 -23.07 5.12
C PHE A 250 4.23 -22.59 5.95
N GLY A 251 5.24 -23.46 6.15
CA GLY A 251 6.49 -23.09 6.82
C GLY A 251 7.25 -21.98 6.09
N TRP A 252 7.35 -22.09 4.76
CA TRP A 252 7.86 -21.01 3.90
C TRP A 252 7.10 -19.69 4.08
N GLY A 253 5.77 -19.76 4.07
CA GLY A 253 4.89 -18.61 4.20
C GLY A 253 4.97 -17.92 5.56
N ILE A 254 5.17 -18.67 6.65
CA ILE A 254 5.44 -18.09 7.99
C ILE A 254 6.74 -17.29 7.97
N LEU A 255 7.83 -17.86 7.45
CA LEU A 255 9.10 -17.14 7.38
C LEU A 255 9.01 -15.91 6.49
N LEU A 256 8.31 -16.02 5.36
CA LEU A 256 8.01 -14.88 4.49
C LEU A 256 7.27 -13.78 5.22
N ALA A 257 6.17 -14.10 5.91
CA ALA A 257 5.38 -13.11 6.64
C ALA A 257 6.20 -12.45 7.76
N VAL A 258 6.93 -13.25 8.54
CA VAL A 258 7.74 -12.75 9.65
C VAL A 258 8.85 -11.82 9.15
N PHE A 259 9.59 -12.22 8.13
CA PHE A 259 10.68 -11.42 7.62
C PHE A 259 10.24 -10.26 6.73
N SER A 260 9.03 -10.29 6.17
CA SER A 260 8.44 -9.14 5.50
C SER A 260 8.06 -8.03 6.49
N VAL A 261 7.34 -8.38 7.57
CA VAL A 261 6.84 -7.39 8.54
C VAL A 261 7.92 -6.92 9.51
N TRP A 262 8.76 -7.82 10.00
CA TRP A 262 9.70 -7.52 11.08
C TRP A 262 11.16 -7.57 10.66
N GLY A 263 11.50 -8.44 9.71
CA GLY A 263 12.88 -8.65 9.25
C GLY A 263 13.37 -7.51 8.36
N ALA A 264 12.64 -7.21 7.29
CA ALA A 264 12.97 -6.21 6.29
C ALA A 264 13.18 -4.82 6.93
N PRO A 265 12.24 -4.27 7.71
CA PRO A 265 12.41 -2.94 8.30
C PRO A 265 13.63 -2.85 9.24
N ARG A 266 13.90 -3.91 10.02
CA ARG A 266 15.06 -3.94 10.92
C ARG A 266 16.39 -3.98 10.18
N LEU A 267 16.47 -4.75 9.10
CA LEU A 267 17.66 -4.82 8.26
C LEU A 267 17.88 -3.53 7.49
N GLN A 268 16.80 -2.95 6.95
CA GLN A 268 16.83 -1.64 6.30
C GLN A 268 17.32 -0.55 7.26
N ALA A 269 16.78 -0.45 8.47
CA ALA A 269 17.21 0.56 9.44
C ALA A 269 18.69 0.42 9.84
N ARG A 270 19.24 -0.79 9.81
CA ARG A 270 20.63 -1.05 10.21
C ARG A 270 21.64 -0.91 9.08
N PHE A 271 21.28 -1.30 7.87
CA PHE A 271 22.21 -1.44 6.74
C PHE A 271 21.81 -0.62 5.49
N GLY A 272 20.61 -0.03 5.47
CA GLY A 272 20.00 0.62 4.32
C GLY A 272 19.35 -0.39 3.35
N THR A 273 18.45 0.08 2.48
CA THR A 273 17.73 -0.79 1.53
C THR A 273 18.66 -1.46 0.54
N VAL A 274 19.57 -0.71 -0.08
CA VAL A 274 20.42 -1.24 -1.17
C VAL A 274 21.36 -2.34 -0.67
N ALA A 275 22.03 -2.15 0.48
CA ALA A 275 22.96 -3.15 1.00
C ALA A 275 22.20 -4.43 1.43
N THR A 276 21.03 -4.26 2.03
CA THR A 276 20.16 -5.38 2.40
C THR A 276 19.71 -6.16 1.17
N LEU A 277 19.27 -5.49 0.10
CA LEU A 277 18.86 -6.14 -1.14
C LEU A 277 20.00 -6.90 -1.84
N TYR A 278 21.24 -6.40 -1.80
CA TYR A 278 22.38 -7.14 -2.34
C TYR A 278 22.63 -8.46 -1.61
N ALA A 279 22.72 -8.40 -0.27
CA ALA A 279 22.92 -9.59 0.54
C ALA A 279 21.76 -10.58 0.35
N ASN A 280 20.54 -10.06 0.23
CA ASN A 280 19.34 -10.84 0.04
C ASN A 280 19.29 -11.58 -1.31
N LEU A 281 19.59 -10.89 -2.41
CA LEU A 281 19.65 -11.49 -3.76
C LEU A 281 20.76 -12.53 -3.87
N ALA A 282 21.92 -12.28 -3.26
CA ALA A 282 23.00 -13.26 -3.17
C ALA A 282 22.57 -14.50 -2.37
N GLY A 283 21.89 -14.30 -1.23
CA GLY A 283 21.31 -15.38 -0.43
C GLY A 283 20.30 -16.23 -1.22
N LEU A 284 19.39 -15.59 -1.96
CA LEU A 284 18.44 -16.28 -2.83
C LEU A 284 19.13 -17.10 -3.93
N ALA A 285 20.18 -16.55 -4.56
CA ALA A 285 20.97 -17.28 -5.55
C ALA A 285 21.59 -18.54 -4.93
N LEU A 286 22.18 -18.43 -3.73
CA LEU A 286 22.76 -19.57 -3.01
C LEU A 286 21.70 -20.62 -2.63
N VAL A 287 20.51 -20.19 -2.21
CA VAL A 287 19.39 -21.11 -1.91
C VAL A 287 18.99 -21.90 -3.15
N LEU A 288 18.85 -21.26 -4.32
CA LEU A 288 18.51 -21.97 -5.56
C LEU A 288 19.65 -22.87 -6.05
N VAL A 289 20.90 -22.48 -5.85
CA VAL A 289 22.05 -23.38 -6.11
C VAL A 289 21.99 -24.60 -5.18
N ALA A 290 21.65 -24.43 -3.91
CA ALA A 290 21.49 -25.54 -2.97
C ALA A 290 20.35 -26.48 -3.40
N ILE A 291 19.23 -25.94 -3.88
CA ILE A 291 18.14 -26.74 -4.47
C ILE A 291 18.62 -27.47 -5.72
N ALA A 292 19.35 -26.80 -6.62
CA ALA A 292 19.85 -27.39 -7.85
C ALA A 292 20.81 -28.57 -7.60
N VAL A 293 21.77 -28.40 -6.70
CA VAL A 293 22.75 -29.43 -6.32
C VAL A 293 22.07 -30.55 -5.53
N GLY A 294 21.13 -30.20 -4.65
CA GLY A 294 20.40 -31.13 -3.80
C GLY A 294 19.11 -31.68 -4.40
N VAL A 295 18.86 -31.54 -5.71
CA VAL A 295 17.54 -31.82 -6.30
C VAL A 295 17.09 -33.28 -6.11
N HIS A 296 18.04 -34.20 -5.98
CA HIS A 296 17.79 -35.63 -5.74
C HIS A 296 17.66 -36.00 -4.25
N HIS A 297 17.78 -35.01 -3.35
CA HIS A 297 17.68 -35.17 -1.91
C HIS A 297 16.50 -34.34 -1.38
N PRO A 298 15.29 -34.93 -1.28
CA PRO A 298 14.08 -34.21 -0.87
C PRO A 298 14.24 -33.34 0.41
N PRO A 299 14.93 -33.79 1.47
CA PRO A 299 15.13 -32.96 2.66
C PRO A 299 15.87 -31.65 2.38
N VAL A 300 16.84 -31.66 1.45
CA VAL A 300 17.59 -30.45 1.06
C VAL A 300 16.66 -29.45 0.36
N VAL A 301 15.84 -29.94 -0.57
CA VAL A 301 14.88 -29.09 -1.28
C VAL A 301 13.83 -28.51 -0.32
N ILE A 302 13.28 -29.33 0.58
CA ILE A 302 12.30 -28.89 1.58
C ILE A 302 12.86 -27.79 2.47
N VAL A 303 14.04 -28.01 3.06
CA VAL A 303 14.67 -27.02 3.95
C VAL A 303 15.02 -25.75 3.19
N ALA A 304 15.58 -25.87 1.98
CA ALA A 304 15.94 -24.72 1.16
C ALA A 304 14.72 -23.89 0.75
N VAL A 305 13.59 -24.53 0.40
CA VAL A 305 12.33 -23.84 0.11
C VAL A 305 11.82 -23.12 1.34
N ILE A 306 11.76 -23.76 2.51
CA ILE A 306 11.31 -23.09 3.74
C ILE A 306 12.20 -21.88 4.04
N VAL A 307 13.52 -22.05 4.04
CA VAL A 307 14.51 -20.99 4.27
C VAL A 307 14.41 -19.86 3.26
N SER A 308 14.06 -20.14 2.00
CA SER A 308 13.85 -19.11 0.97
C SER A 308 12.78 -18.08 1.39
N GLY A 309 11.83 -18.47 2.24
CA GLY A 309 10.77 -17.59 2.76
C GLY A 309 11.34 -16.35 3.44
N ILE A 310 12.44 -16.50 4.19
CA ILE A 310 13.16 -15.39 4.83
C ILE A 310 13.53 -14.33 3.79
N PHE A 311 14.22 -14.77 2.74
CA PHE A 311 14.77 -13.87 1.74
C PHE A 311 13.69 -13.30 0.82
N ILE A 312 12.66 -14.08 0.49
CA ILE A 312 11.51 -13.64 -0.31
C ILE A 312 10.72 -12.58 0.45
N GLY A 313 10.50 -12.77 1.76
CA GLY A 313 9.84 -11.79 2.62
C GLY A 313 10.58 -10.46 2.66
N ILE A 314 11.90 -10.50 2.84
CA ILE A 314 12.75 -9.30 2.79
C ILE A 314 12.65 -8.64 1.41
N ASN A 315 12.79 -9.42 0.33
CA ASN A 315 12.84 -8.89 -1.03
C ASN A 315 11.52 -8.21 -1.43
N ASN A 316 10.38 -8.85 -1.17
CA ASN A 316 9.07 -8.33 -1.53
C ASN A 316 8.81 -6.98 -0.87
N THR A 317 9.17 -6.84 0.40
CA THR A 317 8.99 -5.61 1.17
C THR A 317 9.89 -4.50 0.64
N LEU A 318 11.21 -4.74 0.64
CA LEU A 318 12.19 -3.70 0.31
C LEU A 318 12.19 -3.32 -1.17
N THR A 319 11.95 -4.25 -2.09
CA THR A 319 11.88 -3.93 -3.53
C THR A 319 10.66 -3.07 -3.85
N THR A 320 9.50 -3.41 -3.27
CA THR A 320 8.27 -2.63 -3.48
C THR A 320 8.44 -1.23 -2.89
N GLN A 321 8.99 -1.11 -1.68
CA GLN A 321 9.30 0.18 -1.08
C GLN A 321 10.28 1.00 -1.92
N ALA A 322 11.40 0.40 -2.34
CA ALA A 322 12.39 1.07 -3.19
C ALA A 322 11.79 1.60 -4.50
N VAL A 323 10.91 0.83 -5.14
CA VAL A 323 10.19 1.26 -6.35
C VAL A 323 9.32 2.48 -6.08
N MET A 324 8.55 2.46 -4.99
CA MET A 324 7.66 3.57 -4.65
C MET A 324 8.44 4.84 -4.26
N MET A 325 9.61 4.69 -3.65
CA MET A 325 10.48 5.83 -3.31
C MET A 325 11.13 6.48 -4.54
N VAL A 326 11.51 5.70 -5.57
CA VAL A 326 12.21 6.23 -6.75
C VAL A 326 11.29 6.64 -7.90
N ALA A 327 10.00 6.35 -7.82
CA ALA A 327 9.05 6.60 -8.90
C ALA A 327 8.64 8.08 -8.93
N PRO A 328 8.90 8.83 -10.02
CA PRO A 328 8.56 10.25 -10.14
C PRO A 328 7.13 10.45 -10.66
N VAL A 329 6.24 9.50 -10.38
CA VAL A 329 4.85 9.48 -10.84
C VAL A 329 3.94 9.09 -9.69
N GLU A 330 2.65 9.35 -9.83
CA GLU A 330 1.62 8.94 -8.88
C GLU A 330 1.77 7.44 -8.54
N ARG A 331 1.71 7.10 -7.24
CA ARG A 331 1.92 5.73 -6.74
C ARG A 331 1.06 4.67 -7.44
N PRO A 332 -0.23 4.90 -7.77
CA PRO A 332 -1.02 3.93 -8.55
C PRO A 332 -0.45 3.65 -9.94
N VAL A 333 0.09 4.66 -10.61
CA VAL A 333 0.75 4.53 -11.92
C VAL A 333 2.06 3.76 -11.78
N ALA A 334 2.87 4.09 -10.76
CA ALA A 334 4.11 3.38 -10.46
C ALA A 334 3.85 1.89 -10.14
N SER A 335 2.85 1.62 -9.30
CA SER A 335 2.42 0.26 -8.91
C SER A 335 1.93 -0.56 -10.10
N SER A 336 1.13 0.04 -10.99
CA SER A 336 0.69 -0.62 -12.23
C SER A 336 1.88 -0.93 -13.16
N ALA A 337 2.79 0.03 -13.36
CA ALA A 337 3.96 -0.13 -14.21
C ALA A 337 4.91 -1.23 -13.68
N TYR A 338 5.23 -1.14 -12.40
CA TYR A 338 6.02 -2.13 -11.67
C TYR A 338 5.36 -3.51 -11.69
N GLY A 339 4.07 -3.57 -11.36
CA GLY A 339 3.29 -4.80 -11.31
C GLY A 339 3.24 -5.51 -12.66
N PHE A 340 3.01 -4.76 -13.75
CA PHE A 340 3.05 -5.28 -15.12
C PHE A 340 4.38 -6.00 -15.42
N VAL A 341 5.50 -5.32 -15.18
CA VAL A 341 6.83 -5.86 -15.45
C VAL A 341 7.08 -7.08 -14.56
N ARG A 342 6.86 -6.93 -13.25
CA ARG A 342 7.03 -7.96 -12.22
C ARG A 342 6.27 -9.26 -12.54
N PHE A 343 4.99 -9.16 -12.87
CA PHE A 343 4.13 -10.32 -13.10
C PHE A 343 4.37 -10.98 -14.46
N ILE A 344 4.82 -10.25 -15.49
CA ILE A 344 5.29 -10.89 -16.73
C ILE A 344 6.47 -11.82 -16.45
N GLY A 345 7.47 -11.33 -15.70
CA GLY A 345 8.63 -12.14 -15.33
C GLY A 345 8.23 -13.39 -14.55
N GLY A 346 7.36 -13.22 -13.55
CA GLY A 346 6.86 -14.33 -12.75
C GLY A 346 5.99 -15.34 -13.53
N GLY A 347 5.20 -14.86 -14.49
CA GLY A 347 4.35 -15.72 -15.31
C GLY A 347 5.14 -16.57 -16.29
N LEU A 348 6.13 -16.01 -16.97
CA LEU A 348 6.90 -16.74 -17.98
C LEU A 348 7.89 -17.74 -17.36
N ALA A 349 8.37 -17.48 -16.16
CA ALA A 349 9.45 -18.25 -15.54
C ALA A 349 9.14 -19.75 -15.32
N PRO A 350 8.00 -20.17 -14.74
CA PRO A 350 7.68 -21.58 -14.58
C PRO A 350 7.62 -22.35 -15.90
N PHE A 351 7.06 -21.74 -16.95
CA PHE A 351 6.99 -22.39 -18.27
C PHE A 351 8.38 -22.58 -18.89
N VAL A 352 9.22 -21.54 -18.84
CA VAL A 352 10.59 -21.62 -19.37
C VAL A 352 11.44 -22.59 -18.55
N ALA A 353 11.34 -22.54 -17.22
CA ALA A 353 11.98 -23.49 -16.32
C ALA A 353 11.58 -24.94 -16.67
N GLY A 354 10.31 -25.15 -17.01
CA GLY A 354 9.82 -26.44 -17.46
C GLY A 354 10.42 -26.93 -18.77
N LYS A 355 10.47 -26.07 -19.77
CA LYS A 355 11.13 -26.41 -21.04
C LYS A 355 12.61 -26.74 -20.87
N ILE A 356 13.29 -26.02 -19.97
CA ILE A 356 14.69 -26.30 -19.63
C ILE A 356 14.81 -27.65 -18.92
N ALA A 357 13.93 -27.93 -17.95
CA ALA A 357 13.92 -29.19 -17.22
C ALA A 357 13.62 -30.40 -18.12
N GLU A 358 12.70 -30.26 -19.09
CA GLU A 358 12.40 -31.29 -20.11
C GLU A 358 13.58 -31.55 -21.05
N ALA A 359 14.29 -30.50 -21.47
CA ALA A 359 15.41 -30.62 -22.41
C ALA A 359 16.72 -31.06 -21.75
N SER A 360 16.84 -30.90 -20.43
CA SER A 360 18.06 -31.21 -19.68
C SER A 360 17.76 -31.97 -18.39
N ASN A 361 17.69 -31.27 -17.25
CA ASN A 361 17.24 -31.81 -15.97
C ASN A 361 16.72 -30.69 -15.06
N GLN A 362 16.08 -31.07 -13.95
CA GLN A 362 15.51 -30.13 -12.99
C GLN A 362 16.55 -29.21 -12.34
N SER A 363 17.79 -29.68 -12.12
CA SER A 363 18.87 -28.85 -11.56
C SER A 363 19.16 -27.62 -12.42
N VAL A 364 19.19 -27.77 -13.76
CA VAL A 364 19.47 -26.66 -14.68
C VAL A 364 18.37 -25.59 -14.59
N ALA A 365 17.12 -25.98 -14.41
CA ALA A 365 16.02 -25.03 -14.22
C ALA A 365 16.23 -24.16 -12.97
N PHE A 366 16.60 -24.76 -11.83
CA PHE A 366 16.91 -24.01 -10.62
C PHE A 366 18.18 -23.15 -10.75
N LEU A 367 19.20 -23.60 -11.49
CA LEU A 367 20.40 -22.79 -11.78
C LEU A 367 20.08 -21.56 -12.62
N VAL A 368 19.14 -21.66 -13.57
CA VAL A 368 18.66 -20.50 -14.35
C VAL A 368 17.95 -19.50 -13.45
N GLY A 369 17.15 -19.98 -12.49
CA GLY A 369 16.58 -19.13 -11.45
C GLY A 369 17.65 -18.47 -10.56
N ALA A 370 18.68 -19.20 -10.17
CA ALA A 370 19.82 -18.65 -9.41
C ALA A 370 20.58 -17.60 -10.21
N LEU A 371 20.78 -17.83 -11.51
CA LEU A 371 21.38 -16.86 -12.43
C LEU A 371 20.53 -15.60 -12.53
N ALA A 372 19.19 -15.72 -12.57
CA ALA A 372 18.31 -14.55 -12.56
C ALA A 372 18.52 -13.69 -11.30
N PHE A 373 18.61 -14.31 -10.11
CA PHE A 373 18.95 -13.59 -8.87
C PHE A 373 20.35 -12.96 -8.91
N ALA A 374 21.35 -13.69 -9.43
CA ALA A 374 22.70 -13.17 -9.58
C ALA A 374 22.77 -11.98 -10.56
N LEU A 375 22.01 -12.01 -11.65
CA LEU A 375 21.90 -10.92 -12.62
C LEU A 375 21.12 -9.72 -12.07
N ALA A 376 20.23 -9.91 -11.09
CA ALA A 376 19.53 -8.81 -10.44
C ALA A 376 20.49 -7.90 -9.66
N ILE A 377 21.64 -8.42 -9.18
CA ILE A 377 22.66 -7.68 -8.43
C ILE A 377 23.29 -6.55 -9.27
N PRO A 378 23.92 -6.80 -10.44
CA PRO A 378 24.47 -5.73 -11.26
C PRO A 378 23.40 -4.76 -11.79
N VAL A 379 22.16 -5.23 -12.03
CA VAL A 379 21.04 -4.34 -12.39
C VAL A 379 20.69 -3.40 -11.23
N LEU A 380 20.60 -3.92 -10.00
CA LEU A 380 20.40 -3.12 -8.79
C LEU A 380 21.53 -2.11 -8.60
N ALA A 381 22.78 -2.46 -8.95
CA ALA A 381 23.90 -1.53 -8.91
C ALA A 381 23.72 -0.31 -9.82
N GLY A 382 23.11 -0.49 -11.00
CA GLY A 382 22.73 0.62 -11.87
C GLY A 382 21.66 1.55 -11.26
N GLY A 383 20.85 1.04 -10.34
CA GLY A 383 19.75 1.75 -9.68
C GLY A 383 20.06 2.28 -8.28
N ALA A 384 21.15 1.80 -7.67
CA ALA A 384 21.48 2.02 -6.26
C ALA A 384 21.53 3.50 -5.86
N LYS A 385 22.02 4.38 -6.76
CA LYS A 385 22.09 5.82 -6.51
C LYS A 385 20.71 6.46 -6.37
N PHE A 386 19.72 6.00 -7.13
CA PHE A 386 18.36 6.54 -7.06
C PHE A 386 17.70 6.17 -5.75
N VAL A 387 17.84 4.90 -5.33
CA VAL A 387 17.29 4.41 -4.06
C VAL A 387 17.94 5.15 -2.88
N LYS A 388 19.27 5.24 -2.84
CA LYS A 388 19.97 5.94 -1.74
C LYS A 388 19.65 7.43 -1.67
N ALA A 389 19.46 8.09 -2.81
CA ALA A 389 19.07 9.50 -2.84
C ALA A 389 17.64 9.68 -2.31
N ALA A 390 16.71 8.81 -2.70
CA ALA A 390 15.33 8.85 -2.23
C ALA A 390 15.22 8.53 -0.73
N GLU A 391 15.99 7.54 -0.23
CA GLU A 391 16.06 7.24 1.20
C GLU A 391 16.53 8.44 2.02
N ARG A 392 17.62 9.10 1.61
CA ARG A 392 18.13 10.30 2.30
C ARG A 392 17.12 11.44 2.30
N GLY A 393 16.45 11.69 1.18
CA GLY A 393 15.40 12.72 1.10
C GLY A 393 14.21 12.40 2.01
N THR A 394 13.88 11.12 2.19
CA THR A 394 12.81 10.70 3.12
C THR A 394 13.25 10.86 4.58
N GLU A 395 14.49 10.49 4.92
CA GLU A 395 15.05 10.68 6.27
C GLU A 395 15.18 12.17 6.62
N GLU A 396 15.64 13.01 5.68
CA GLU A 396 15.71 14.47 5.88
C GLU A 396 14.32 15.10 6.05
N ALA A 397 13.31 14.59 5.33
CA ALA A 397 11.92 14.99 5.55
C ALA A 397 11.43 14.55 6.94
N ASP A 398 11.57 13.27 7.31
CA ASP A 398 11.09 12.73 8.60
C ASP A 398 11.81 13.35 9.82
N VAL A 399 13.06 13.80 9.67
CA VAL A 399 13.85 14.44 10.73
C VAL A 399 13.61 15.96 10.81
N ALA A 400 13.12 16.61 9.75
CA ALA A 400 12.76 18.01 9.79
C ALA A 400 11.58 18.22 10.75
N ALA A 401 11.89 18.70 11.96
CA ALA A 401 10.88 19.04 12.94
C ALA A 401 9.91 20.06 12.33
N PRO A 402 8.59 19.89 12.54
CA PRO A 402 7.62 20.83 12.02
C PRO A 402 7.94 22.25 12.48
N SER A 403 8.06 23.17 11.53
CA SER A 403 8.56 24.52 11.75
C SER A 403 7.52 25.56 11.33
N LEU A 404 7.47 26.66 12.08
CA LEU A 404 6.68 27.83 11.73
C LEU A 404 7.62 28.87 11.13
N GLU A 405 7.46 29.13 9.83
CA GLU A 405 8.24 30.14 9.12
C GLU A 405 7.43 31.43 8.95
N PRO A 406 7.95 32.58 9.41
CA PRO A 406 7.26 33.85 9.22
C PRO A 406 7.29 34.31 7.77
N VAL A 407 6.16 34.85 7.31
CA VAL A 407 5.99 35.42 5.97
C VAL A 407 6.01 36.94 6.08
N GLY A 408 7.05 37.57 5.52
CA GLY A 408 7.26 39.02 5.54
C GLY A 408 7.98 39.54 6.78
N THR A 409 7.91 40.86 7.03
CA THR A 409 8.52 41.51 8.20
C THR A 409 7.65 41.32 9.43
N ALA A 410 7.85 40.23 10.16
CA ALA A 410 7.07 39.92 11.37
C ALA A 410 7.39 40.90 12.51
N ALA A 411 6.40 41.66 12.96
CA ALA A 411 6.43 42.27 14.29
C ALA A 411 5.94 41.24 15.33
N PRO A 412 6.56 41.12 16.51
CA PRO A 412 6.05 40.26 17.56
C PRO A 412 4.62 40.69 17.94
N VAL A 413 3.67 39.76 17.88
CA VAL A 413 2.29 39.99 18.32
C VAL A 413 2.09 39.24 19.62
N THR A 414 1.73 39.94 20.68
CA THR A 414 1.35 39.35 21.96
C THR A 414 -0.17 39.16 22.04
N ALA A 415 -0.59 37.99 22.51
CA ALA A 415 -2.00 37.59 22.62
C ALA A 415 -2.84 37.76 21.31
N PRO A 416 -2.39 37.23 20.16
CA PRO A 416 -3.17 37.24 18.93
C PRO A 416 -4.39 36.31 19.00
N VAL A 417 -5.33 36.50 18.07
CA VAL A 417 -6.21 35.41 17.63
C VAL A 417 -5.48 34.69 16.50
N ILE A 418 -5.29 33.38 16.63
CA ILE A 418 -4.65 32.57 15.58
C ILE A 418 -5.75 31.98 14.70
N VAL A 419 -5.59 32.05 13.38
CA VAL A 419 -6.44 31.33 12.43
C VAL A 419 -5.57 30.38 11.61
N ALA A 420 -5.91 29.09 11.62
CA ALA A 420 -5.23 28.08 10.83
C ALA A 420 -6.09 27.69 9.62
N VAL A 421 -5.54 27.87 8.41
CA VAL A 421 -6.19 27.56 7.13
C VAL A 421 -5.27 26.73 6.24
N GLY A 422 -5.86 25.88 5.40
CA GLY A 422 -5.17 25.21 4.30
C GLY A 422 -5.52 25.85 2.95
N ALA A 423 -4.98 25.32 1.86
CA ALA A 423 -5.30 25.74 0.49
C ALA A 423 -6.72 25.31 0.08
N THR A 424 -7.72 26.12 0.46
CA THR A 424 -9.15 25.85 0.23
C THR A 424 -9.87 27.08 -0.28
N ASP A 425 -10.91 26.88 -1.10
CA ASP A 425 -11.69 27.98 -1.70
C ASP A 425 -12.35 28.88 -0.64
N ASP A 426 -12.68 28.33 0.53
CA ASP A 426 -13.29 29.02 1.66
C ASP A 426 -12.27 29.61 2.65
N ALA A 427 -10.97 29.36 2.49
CA ALA A 427 -9.91 29.90 3.36
C ALA A 427 -10.01 31.43 3.48
N ALA A 428 -10.36 32.12 2.39
CA ALA A 428 -10.56 33.55 2.39
C ALA A 428 -11.66 33.99 3.37
N ALA A 429 -12.82 33.33 3.33
CA ALA A 429 -13.95 33.66 4.19
C ALA A 429 -13.67 33.32 5.66
N ILE A 430 -12.97 32.21 5.92
CA ILE A 430 -12.56 31.80 7.28
C ILE A 430 -11.61 32.84 7.90
N VAL A 431 -10.60 33.28 7.14
CA VAL A 431 -9.66 34.32 7.59
C VAL A 431 -10.40 35.64 7.86
N ASP A 432 -11.37 36.00 7.02
CA ASP A 432 -12.16 37.22 7.20
C ASP A 432 -13.05 37.18 8.45
N ALA A 433 -13.68 36.04 8.74
CA ALA A 433 -14.46 35.84 9.95
C ALA A 433 -13.57 35.81 11.22
N ALA A 434 -12.37 35.24 11.14
CA ALA A 434 -11.39 35.29 12.22
C ALA A 434 -10.88 36.73 12.47
N ALA A 435 -10.77 37.55 11.42
CA ALA A 435 -10.40 38.95 11.55
C ALA A 435 -11.47 39.75 12.32
N GLU A 436 -12.75 39.48 12.06
CA GLU A 436 -13.85 40.10 12.82
C GLU A 436 -13.82 39.70 14.30
N LEU A 437 -13.54 38.42 14.58
CA LEU A 437 -13.33 37.94 15.95
C LEU A 437 -12.15 38.66 16.62
N ALA A 438 -11.01 38.78 15.94
CA ALA A 438 -9.84 39.47 16.45
C ALA A 438 -10.14 40.95 16.77
N GLN A 439 -10.88 41.63 15.90
CA GLN A 439 -11.31 43.02 16.12
C GLN A 439 -12.25 43.16 17.31
N ARG A 440 -13.23 42.25 17.48
CA ARG A 440 -14.14 42.24 18.64
C ARG A 440 -13.38 42.05 19.96
N GLU A 441 -12.34 41.23 19.92
CA GLU A 441 -11.45 40.99 21.07
C GLU A 441 -10.42 42.13 21.27
N GLY A 442 -10.25 43.05 20.31
CA GLY A 442 -9.17 44.03 20.36
C GLY A 442 -7.78 43.38 20.29
N ALA A 443 -7.65 42.30 19.52
CA ALA A 443 -6.42 41.55 19.30
C ALA A 443 -5.99 41.64 17.83
N ALA A 444 -4.70 41.47 17.58
CA ALA A 444 -4.19 41.28 16.23
C ALA A 444 -4.44 39.85 15.74
N LEU A 445 -4.51 39.67 14.42
CA LEU A 445 -4.73 38.36 13.80
C LEU A 445 -3.39 37.72 13.43
N GLN A 446 -3.24 36.42 13.64
CA GLN A 446 -2.12 35.65 13.10
C GLN A 446 -2.66 34.56 12.18
N VAL A 447 -2.34 34.67 10.89
CA VAL A 447 -2.75 33.71 9.87
C VAL A 447 -1.66 32.63 9.76
N VAL A 448 -1.99 31.39 10.10
CA VAL A 448 -1.11 30.24 9.88
C VAL A 448 -1.64 29.42 8.72
N HIS A 449 -0.86 29.35 7.65
CA HIS A 449 -1.15 28.45 6.55
C HIS A 449 -0.53 27.08 6.84
N VAL A 450 -1.36 26.06 6.97
CA VAL A 450 -0.92 24.69 7.20
C VAL A 450 -0.62 24.07 5.84
N ARG A 451 0.67 23.88 5.54
CA ARG A 451 1.10 23.26 4.30
C ARG A 451 0.81 21.76 4.35
N GLU A 452 0.14 21.24 3.33
CA GLU A 452 0.04 19.80 3.13
C GLU A 452 1.37 19.30 2.51
N THR A 453 2.08 18.40 3.20
CA THR A 453 3.33 17.80 2.69
C THR A 453 3.06 16.53 1.89
N GLU A 454 3.94 16.23 0.93
CA GLU A 454 3.89 15.11 -0.03
C GLU A 454 3.70 13.70 0.57
N ILE A 455 3.77 13.53 1.89
CA ILE A 455 3.85 12.21 2.52
C ILE A 455 2.68 11.96 3.47
N VAL A 456 1.45 12.25 3.05
CA VAL A 456 0.27 11.52 3.54
C VAL A 456 -0.77 11.43 2.42
N GLU A 457 -1.22 10.19 2.13
CA GLU A 457 -2.46 9.81 1.43
C GLU A 457 -2.47 9.45 -0.08
N GLU A 458 -3.25 8.40 -0.34
CA GLU A 458 -3.72 7.84 -1.62
C GLU A 458 -4.78 8.72 -2.32
N LEU A 459 -4.99 9.95 -1.84
CA LEU A 459 -5.72 11.00 -2.54
C LEU A 459 -4.67 12.03 -2.92
N ALA A 460 -4.40 12.15 -4.22
CA ALA A 460 -3.62 13.27 -4.74
C ALA A 460 -4.35 14.58 -4.39
N VAL A 461 -4.02 15.15 -3.23
CA VAL A 461 -4.11 16.58 -3.01
C VAL A 461 -2.74 17.09 -3.42
N ASP A 462 -2.73 17.95 -4.43
CA ASP A 462 -1.49 18.47 -5.01
C ASP A 462 -0.65 19.09 -3.89
N ALA A 463 0.56 18.55 -3.67
CA ALA A 463 1.49 19.12 -2.72
C ALA A 463 1.79 20.56 -3.15
N GLU A 464 1.46 21.51 -2.28
CA GLU A 464 1.66 22.93 -2.57
C GLU A 464 3.16 23.20 -2.74
N GLU A 465 3.53 23.84 -3.87
CA GLU A 465 4.91 24.28 -4.10
C GLU A 465 5.35 25.17 -2.91
N PRO A 466 6.60 25.05 -2.42
CA PRO A 466 7.07 25.80 -1.26
C PRO A 466 6.78 27.31 -1.32
N ASP A 467 6.88 27.89 -2.52
CA ASP A 467 6.66 29.32 -2.77
C ASP A 467 5.16 29.69 -2.81
N ALA A 468 4.27 28.74 -3.11
CA ALA A 468 2.83 28.99 -3.20
C ALA A 468 2.19 29.23 -1.82
N ALA A 469 2.61 28.50 -0.79
CA ALA A 469 2.09 28.69 0.57
C ALA A 469 2.42 30.11 1.11
N ALA A 470 3.66 30.56 0.93
CA ALA A 470 4.08 31.91 1.31
C ALA A 470 3.34 32.99 0.48
N ALA A 471 3.09 32.74 -0.80
CA ALA A 471 2.30 33.64 -1.65
C ALA A 471 0.84 33.74 -1.18
N THR A 472 0.21 32.61 -0.79
CA THR A 472 -1.15 32.56 -0.24
C THR A 472 -1.25 33.37 1.05
N VAL A 473 -0.32 33.16 2.00
CA VAL A 473 -0.26 33.96 3.23
C VAL A 473 -0.09 35.45 2.90
N SER A 474 0.81 35.79 1.99
CA SER A 474 1.04 37.19 1.57
C SER A 474 -0.23 37.83 0.98
N ALA A 475 -1.00 37.07 0.21
CA ALA A 475 -2.28 37.52 -0.34
C ALA A 475 -3.33 37.78 0.76
N HIS A 476 -3.42 36.91 1.76
CA HIS A 476 -4.28 37.13 2.93
C HIS A 476 -3.87 38.39 3.71
N LEU A 477 -2.57 38.58 3.98
CA LEU A 477 -2.07 39.76 4.68
C LEU A 477 -2.37 41.06 3.90
N ALA A 478 -2.16 41.07 2.59
CA ALA A 478 -2.50 42.23 1.75
C ALA A 478 -4.01 42.54 1.74
N ARG A 479 -4.85 41.50 1.81
CA ARG A 479 -6.31 41.67 1.93
C ARG A 479 -6.71 42.27 3.29
N LEU A 480 -6.12 41.77 4.38
CA LEU A 480 -6.36 42.25 5.73
C LEU A 480 -5.88 43.69 5.95
N ALA A 481 -4.72 44.04 5.39
CA ALA A 481 -4.16 45.40 5.43
C ALA A 481 -5.11 46.42 4.78
N ARG A 482 -5.75 46.08 3.65
CA ARG A 482 -6.76 46.94 3.00
C ARG A 482 -8.01 47.17 3.87
N ARG A 483 -8.29 46.29 4.83
CA ARG A 483 -9.38 46.40 5.80
C ARG A 483 -8.95 47.06 7.12
N GLY A 484 -7.70 47.49 7.24
CA GLY A 484 -7.17 48.08 8.47
C GLY A 484 -6.97 47.06 9.61
N VAL A 485 -6.89 45.76 9.32
CA VAL A 485 -6.65 44.71 10.33
C VAL A 485 -5.14 44.51 10.49
N THR A 486 -4.63 44.63 11.71
CA THR A 486 -3.24 44.27 12.03
C THR A 486 -3.10 42.75 12.02
N ALA A 487 -2.29 42.23 11.09
CA ALA A 487 -2.10 40.79 10.95
C ALA A 487 -0.63 40.38 10.68
N THR A 488 -0.28 39.18 11.14
CA THR A 488 1.00 38.52 10.82
C THR A 488 0.76 37.16 10.16
N GLY A 489 1.72 36.69 9.37
CA GLY A 489 1.61 35.45 8.62
C GLY A 489 2.69 34.45 9.00
N LEU A 490 2.30 33.19 9.15
CA LEU A 490 3.19 32.05 9.33
C LEU A 490 2.82 30.96 8.32
N VAL A 491 3.82 30.24 7.83
CA VAL A 491 3.63 28.95 7.16
C VAL A 491 4.05 27.86 8.14
N LEU A 492 3.14 26.93 8.42
CA LEU A 492 3.47 25.72 9.15
C LEU A 492 3.92 24.67 8.15
N HIS A 493 5.21 24.39 8.13
CA HIS A 493 5.75 23.21 7.48
C HIS A 493 5.53 22.04 8.40
N SER A 494 4.52 21.21 8.12
CA SER A 494 4.26 19.99 8.87
C SER A 494 4.72 18.79 8.09
N VAL A 495 5.69 18.03 8.62
CA VAL A 495 6.02 16.71 8.10
C VAL A 495 5.24 15.66 8.91
N GLY A 496 4.42 14.85 8.23
CA GLY A 496 3.74 13.70 8.85
C GLY A 496 2.24 13.88 9.10
N ASP A 497 1.74 13.21 10.15
CA ASP A 497 0.30 13.13 10.44
C ASP A 497 -0.35 14.46 10.85
N HIS A 498 -1.65 14.59 10.58
CA HIS A 498 -2.43 15.80 10.83
C HIS A 498 -2.45 16.19 12.33
N ALA A 499 -2.33 15.21 13.23
CA ALA A 499 -2.24 15.46 14.66
C ALA A 499 -0.96 16.20 15.06
N THR A 500 0.15 15.97 14.36
CA THR A 500 1.43 16.65 14.61
C THR A 500 1.34 18.14 14.28
N ALA A 501 0.71 18.52 13.16
CA ALA A 501 0.43 19.91 12.84
C ALA A 501 -0.42 20.58 13.94
N GLY A 502 -1.46 19.89 14.44
CA GLY A 502 -2.30 20.38 15.53
C GLY A 502 -1.53 20.62 16.83
N ARG A 503 -0.61 19.71 17.20
CA ARG A 503 0.27 19.86 18.38
C ARG A 503 1.19 21.08 18.30
N VAL A 504 1.76 21.32 17.12
CA VAL A 504 2.66 22.47 16.90
C VAL A 504 1.89 23.77 16.99
N LEU A 505 0.70 23.83 16.39
CA LEU A 505 -0.21 24.96 16.52
C LEU A 505 -0.62 25.20 17.97
N ALA A 506 -0.93 24.15 18.75
CA ALA A 506 -1.24 24.25 20.17
C ALA A 506 -0.07 24.83 20.98
N ALA A 507 1.13 24.30 20.78
CA ALA A 507 2.33 24.76 21.48
C ALA A 507 2.67 26.22 21.13
N HIS A 508 2.51 26.61 19.86
CA HIS A 508 2.70 27.99 19.42
C HIS A 508 1.66 28.94 20.00
N ALA A 509 0.38 28.55 20.01
CA ALA A 509 -0.69 29.32 20.61
C ALA A 509 -0.45 29.58 22.10
N ASP A 510 0.08 28.58 22.81
CA ASP A 510 0.47 28.74 24.21
C ASP A 510 1.66 29.69 24.38
N ALA A 511 2.68 29.60 23.50
CA ALA A 511 3.88 30.41 23.54
C ALA A 511 3.63 31.91 23.28
N VAL A 512 2.69 32.25 22.38
CA VAL A 512 2.32 33.64 22.08
C VAL A 512 1.16 34.17 22.93
N GLU A 513 0.72 33.37 23.91
CA GLU A 513 -0.42 33.62 24.77
C GLU A 513 -1.71 33.94 24.01
N ALA A 514 -1.95 33.23 22.90
CA ALA A 514 -3.07 33.47 22.01
C ALA A 514 -4.42 33.50 22.75
N ARG A 515 -5.31 34.40 22.34
CA ARG A 515 -6.65 34.51 22.92
C ARG A 515 -7.55 33.36 22.51
N ALA A 516 -7.39 32.88 21.28
CA ALA A 516 -8.07 31.72 20.74
C ALA A 516 -7.33 31.18 19.51
N VAL A 517 -7.59 29.92 19.18
CA VAL A 517 -7.20 29.28 17.92
C VAL A 517 -8.45 28.97 17.13
N ALA A 518 -8.59 29.58 15.96
CA ALA A 518 -9.71 29.44 15.05
C ALA A 518 -9.38 28.49 13.89
N LEU A 519 -10.33 27.63 13.55
CA LEU A 519 -10.25 26.65 12.47
C LEU A 519 -11.51 26.73 11.60
N GLY A 520 -11.36 26.53 10.29
CA GLY A 520 -12.49 26.36 9.37
C GLY A 520 -13.06 24.94 9.37
N ARG A 521 -14.05 24.69 8.50
CA ARG A 521 -14.50 23.32 8.21
C ARG A 521 -13.43 22.58 7.41
N SER A 522 -13.30 21.28 7.66
CA SER A 522 -12.38 20.46 6.86
C SER A 522 -12.97 20.24 5.46
N PRO A 523 -12.19 20.44 4.37
CA PRO A 523 -12.62 20.10 3.02
C PRO A 523 -12.83 18.59 2.83
N ARG A 524 -12.26 17.76 3.72
CA ARG A 524 -12.38 16.29 3.72
C ARG A 524 -13.68 15.80 4.39
N GLY A 525 -14.53 16.72 4.81
CA GLY A 525 -15.84 16.44 5.38
C GLY A 525 -15.84 16.27 6.89
N HIS A 526 -17.05 16.28 7.45
CA HIS A 526 -17.32 16.34 8.89
C HIS A 526 -16.70 15.18 9.68
N ALA A 527 -16.83 13.95 9.17
CA ALA A 527 -16.31 12.75 9.83
C ALA A 527 -14.78 12.77 9.96
N VAL A 528 -14.06 13.35 9.00
CA VAL A 528 -12.59 13.43 9.01
C VAL A 528 -12.11 14.57 9.92
N GLN A 529 -12.86 15.67 9.96
CA GLN A 529 -12.54 16.83 10.80
C GLN A 529 -12.45 16.47 12.29
N PHE A 530 -13.31 15.59 12.76
CA PHE A 530 -13.40 15.22 14.18
C PHE A 530 -12.87 13.81 14.46
N ALA A 531 -12.24 13.15 13.48
CA ALA A 531 -11.61 11.86 13.67
C ALA A 531 -10.38 11.97 14.61
N ASP A 532 -10.13 10.90 15.35
CA ASP A 532 -8.88 10.73 16.09
C ASP A 532 -7.70 10.79 15.12
N GLY A 533 -6.75 11.69 15.38
CA GLY A 533 -5.61 11.94 14.48
C GLY A 533 -5.75 13.17 13.57
N SER A 534 -6.89 13.88 13.60
CA SER A 534 -7.08 15.15 12.89
C SER A 534 -6.38 16.34 13.59
N ILE A 535 -6.15 17.42 12.84
CA ILE A 535 -5.64 18.70 13.38
C ILE A 535 -6.59 19.22 14.47
N THR A 536 -7.91 19.19 14.23
CA THR A 536 -8.92 19.68 15.16
C THR A 536 -8.93 18.88 16.46
N ALA A 537 -8.87 17.54 16.38
CA ALA A 537 -8.81 16.70 17.56
C ALA A 537 -7.54 16.94 18.39
N ALA A 538 -6.38 17.06 17.75
CA ALA A 538 -5.12 17.35 18.43
C ALA A 538 -5.14 18.73 19.09
N LEU A 539 -5.67 19.76 18.43
CA LEU A 539 -5.80 21.10 19.02
C LEU A 539 -6.73 21.12 20.23
N VAL A 540 -7.89 20.45 20.16
CA VAL A 540 -8.83 20.39 21.29
C VAL A 540 -8.24 19.63 22.48
N HIS A 541 -7.39 18.64 22.25
CA HIS A 541 -6.75 17.86 23.31
C HIS A 541 -5.54 18.57 23.92
N ASP A 542 -4.71 19.21 23.10
CA ASP A 542 -3.38 19.69 23.51
C ASP A 542 -3.30 21.22 23.73
N ALA A 543 -4.22 22.01 23.17
CA ALA A 543 -4.19 23.46 23.37
C ALA A 543 -4.77 23.86 24.73
N ARG A 544 -4.06 24.76 25.44
CA ARG A 544 -4.61 25.39 26.66
C ARG A 544 -5.48 26.60 26.36
N ARG A 545 -5.43 27.10 25.12
CA ARG A 545 -6.23 28.23 24.63
C ARG A 545 -7.55 27.75 24.04
N PRO A 546 -8.63 28.58 24.07
CA PRO A 546 -9.90 28.23 23.45
C PRO A 546 -9.73 27.90 21.97
N VAL A 547 -10.25 26.74 21.55
CA VAL A 547 -10.31 26.35 20.13
C VAL A 547 -11.72 26.67 19.61
N LEU A 548 -11.80 27.36 18.48
CA LEU A 548 -13.05 27.84 17.88
C LEU A 548 -13.20 27.27 16.46
N LEU A 549 -14.37 26.72 16.16
CA LEU A 549 -14.80 26.42 14.81
C LEU A 549 -15.47 27.65 14.22
N ILE A 550 -14.94 28.13 13.10
CA ILE A 550 -15.50 29.26 12.35
C ILE A 550 -16.20 28.73 11.10
N VAL A 551 -17.48 29.04 11.01
CA VAL A 551 -18.29 28.84 9.81
C VAL A 551 -18.71 30.23 9.32
N PRO A 552 -18.35 30.65 8.09
CA PRO A 552 -18.70 31.97 7.59
C PRO A 552 -20.20 32.23 7.68
N GLY A 553 -20.60 33.31 8.36
CA GLY A 553 -21.99 33.69 8.56
C GLY A 553 -22.67 33.12 9.82
N GLU A 554 -21.99 32.26 10.59
CA GLU A 554 -22.46 31.74 11.88
C GLU A 554 -21.62 32.29 13.05
N GLU A 555 -22.12 32.20 14.28
CA GLU A 555 -21.30 32.55 15.45
C GLU A 555 -20.19 31.51 15.68
N PRO A 556 -18.97 31.93 16.07
CA PRO A 556 -17.87 31.00 16.36
C PRO A 556 -18.24 29.99 17.45
N GLN A 557 -18.14 28.70 17.12
CA GLN A 557 -18.49 27.63 18.04
C GLN A 557 -17.25 27.19 18.82
N ARG A 558 -17.32 27.23 20.16
CA ARG A 558 -16.24 26.73 21.00
C ARG A 558 -16.19 25.20 20.98
N LEU A 559 -15.01 24.66 20.69
CA LEU A 559 -14.74 23.24 20.67
C LEU A 559 -14.13 22.80 22.01
N GLY A 560 -14.71 21.76 22.59
CA GLY A 560 -14.23 21.00 23.73
C GLY A 560 -14.47 19.49 23.55
N ALA A 561 -13.91 18.67 24.44
CA ALA A 561 -13.97 17.20 24.36
C ALA A 561 -15.41 16.65 24.26
N GLU A 562 -16.36 17.24 24.98
CA GLU A 562 -17.77 16.82 24.95
C GLU A 562 -18.47 17.21 23.64
N SER A 563 -18.25 18.44 23.14
CA SER A 563 -18.82 18.91 21.87
C SER A 563 -18.28 18.15 20.65
N MET A 564 -17.04 17.67 20.69
CA MET A 564 -16.48 16.85 19.60
C MET A 564 -17.24 15.54 19.42
N THR A 565 -17.70 14.91 20.52
CA THR A 565 -18.42 13.63 20.47
C THR A 565 -19.82 13.80 19.89
N VAL A 566 -20.45 14.96 20.12
CA VAL A 566 -21.76 15.31 19.58
C VAL A 566 -21.66 15.68 18.09
N LEU A 567 -20.67 16.50 17.73
CA LEU A 567 -20.43 16.89 16.34
C LEU A 567 -19.97 15.71 15.49
N ALA A 568 -19.13 14.81 15.99
CA ALA A 568 -18.72 13.61 15.24
C ALA A 568 -19.86 12.64 14.87
N ARG A 569 -21.06 12.80 15.46
CA ARG A 569 -22.25 11.96 15.20
C ARG A 569 -23.30 12.61 14.29
N GLY A 570 -23.17 13.91 13.99
CA GLY A 570 -24.00 14.64 13.02
C GLY A 570 -23.43 14.53 11.63
#